data_AF-A0A497NTA7-F1
#
_entry.id   AF-A0A497NTA7-F1
#
_cell.length_a   1.000
_cell.length_b   1.000
_cell.length_c   1.000
_cell.angle_alpha   90.00
_cell.angle_beta   90.00
_cell.angle_gamma   90.00
#
_symmetry.space_group_name_H-M   'P 1'
#
loop_
_entity.id
_entity.type
_entity.pdbx_description
1 polymer ?
#
loop_
_entity_poly.entity_id
_entity_poly.type
_entity_poly.pdbx_seq_one_letter_code
_entity_poly.pdbx_strand_id
1 'polypeptide(L)'
;MGYGNPEGLGSREPKPCRDFLEEDWEVFSIKSKYGVFELKIDKIDTDLVSKGLRVALQRSKGGHIRYVATASKNGWNRKNSDCRFVHTLVAEKALGRPLKKGEVVHHINGDTFDCRRKNLTVMKSAEHVKLHMVMSMLYIQEHFQSSSGGGQFASLVKEALGRNTRSIRGIYRVI
;
A
#
# COMPACT_ATOMS: atom_id res chain seq x y z
N MET A 1 -51.66 23.44 -4.63
CA MET A 1 -50.88 24.10 -5.70
C MET A 1 -49.69 24.76 -5.00
N GLY A 2 -48.47 24.25 -5.00
CA GLY A 2 -47.71 23.62 -6.07
C GLY A 2 -46.42 24.43 -6.17
N TYR A 3 -45.51 24.29 -5.19
CA TYR A 3 -44.22 24.97 -5.26
C TYR A 3 -43.34 24.20 -6.25
N GLY A 4 -43.18 24.79 -7.44
CA GLY A 4 -42.34 24.29 -8.51
C GLY A 4 -40.89 24.18 -8.06
N ASN A 5 -40.32 23.01 -8.30
CA ASN A 5 -38.91 22.70 -8.15
C ASN A 5 -38.17 23.34 -9.34
N PRO A 6 -37.19 24.24 -9.15
CA PRO A 6 -36.42 24.76 -10.26
C PRO A 6 -35.60 23.63 -10.87
N GLU A 7 -35.79 23.47 -12.18
CA GLU A 7 -35.07 22.58 -13.07
C GLU A 7 -33.55 22.75 -12.91
N GLY A 8 -32.80 21.64 -12.87
CA GLY A 8 -31.34 21.72 -12.89
C GLY A 8 -30.54 20.58 -12.25
N LEU A 9 -31.16 19.49 -11.78
CA LEU A 9 -30.42 18.28 -11.44
C LEU A 9 -30.28 17.41 -12.69
N GLY A 10 -29.36 17.83 -13.56
CA GLY A 10 -28.80 16.93 -14.56
C GLY A 10 -28.43 15.63 -13.87
N SER A 11 -28.94 14.51 -14.42
CA SER A 11 -28.59 13.17 -13.99
C SER A 11 -27.09 13.12 -13.74
N ARG A 12 -26.69 12.92 -12.48
CA ARG A 12 -25.32 12.52 -12.16
C ARG A 12 -25.14 11.14 -12.77
N GLU A 13 -24.83 11.13 -14.06
CA GLU A 13 -24.15 10.01 -14.66
C GLU A 13 -22.97 9.68 -13.72
N PRO A 14 -22.80 8.41 -13.32
CA PRO A 14 -21.62 8.04 -12.58
C PRO A 14 -20.45 8.49 -13.45
N LYS A 15 -19.64 9.44 -12.94
CA LYS A 15 -18.39 9.80 -13.62
C LYS A 15 -17.69 8.47 -13.88
N PRO A 16 -17.40 8.10 -15.15
CA PRO A 16 -16.65 6.90 -15.40
C PRO A 16 -15.39 7.02 -14.56
N CYS A 17 -15.17 6.05 -13.67
CA CYS A 17 -13.84 5.83 -13.11
C CYS A 17 -12.91 5.91 -14.30
N ARG A 18 -12.02 6.91 -14.34
CA ARG A 18 -11.05 7.08 -15.44
C ARG A 18 -10.59 5.69 -15.84
N ASP A 19 -10.88 5.28 -17.06
CA ASP A 19 -10.38 4.04 -17.60
C ASP A 19 -8.85 4.15 -17.54
N PHE A 20 -8.28 3.56 -16.50
CA PHE A 20 -6.85 3.52 -16.30
C PHE A 20 -6.34 2.58 -17.37
N LEU A 21 -5.69 3.14 -18.39
CA LEU A 21 -5.09 2.37 -19.48
C LEU A 21 -4.36 1.16 -18.90
N GLU A 22 -4.71 -0.02 -19.42
CA GLU A 22 -4.02 -1.27 -19.13
C GLU A 22 -2.52 -1.12 -19.41
N GLU A 23 -1.76 -1.15 -18.31
CA GLU A 23 -0.53 -1.93 -18.16
C GLU A 23 0.76 -1.46 -18.89
N ASP A 24 1.31 -0.33 -18.46
CA ASP A 24 2.75 0.00 -18.62
C ASP A 24 3.62 -0.52 -17.47
N TRP A 25 3.56 -1.82 -17.23
CA TRP A 25 4.37 -2.50 -16.21
C TRP A 25 5.05 -3.76 -16.75
N GLU A 26 6.11 -4.16 -16.07
CA GLU A 26 6.89 -5.36 -16.36
C GLU A 26 6.88 -6.28 -15.16
N VAL A 27 6.93 -7.58 -15.46
CA VAL A 27 7.00 -8.64 -14.47
C VAL A 27 8.37 -9.31 -14.55
N PHE A 28 9.04 -9.38 -13.41
CA PHE A 28 10.36 -10.00 -13.26
C PHE A 28 10.23 -11.27 -12.42
N SER A 29 10.62 -12.40 -13.00
CA SER A 29 10.72 -13.66 -12.26
C SER A 29 12.02 -13.71 -11.46
N ILE A 30 11.92 -13.70 -10.13
CA ILE A 30 13.07 -13.77 -9.21
C ILE A 30 13.13 -15.17 -8.62
N LYS A 31 14.13 -15.95 -9.03
CA LYS A 31 14.42 -17.26 -8.45
C LYS A 31 15.24 -17.11 -7.17
N SER A 32 14.78 -17.74 -6.10
CA SER A 32 15.49 -17.79 -4.81
C SER A 32 15.44 -19.20 -4.22
N LYS A 33 16.19 -19.44 -3.13
CA LYS A 33 16.11 -20.72 -2.40
C LYS A 33 14.74 -20.98 -1.74
N TYR A 34 13.87 -19.97 -1.68
CA TYR A 34 12.53 -20.06 -1.10
C TYR A 34 11.43 -20.26 -2.14
N GLY A 35 11.78 -20.30 -3.42
CA GLY A 35 10.83 -20.38 -4.53
C GLY A 35 11.05 -19.29 -5.57
N VAL A 36 10.12 -19.25 -6.52
CA VAL A 36 10.05 -18.27 -7.61
C VAL A 36 9.02 -17.22 -7.23
N PHE A 37 9.41 -15.95 -7.36
CA PHE A 37 8.55 -14.80 -7.02
C PHE A 37 8.40 -13.91 -8.25
N GLU A 38 7.22 -13.33 -8.44
CA GLU A 38 6.92 -12.44 -9.56
C GLU A 38 6.89 -11.00 -9.06
N LEU A 39 7.96 -10.26 -9.34
CA LEU A 39 8.04 -8.84 -9.03
C LEU A 39 7.39 -8.03 -10.13
N LYS A 40 6.44 -7.19 -9.74
CA LYS A 40 5.70 -6.28 -10.60
C LYS A 40 6.22 -4.85 -10.43
N ILE A 41 6.59 -4.19 -11.53
CA ILE A 41 7.14 -2.83 -11.50
C ILE A 41 6.71 -2.03 -12.73
N ASP A 42 6.54 -0.72 -12.59
CA ASP A 42 6.21 0.14 -13.74
C ASP A 42 7.42 0.23 -14.69
N LYS A 43 7.19 0.29 -16.01
CA LYS A 43 8.25 0.32 -17.05
C LYS A 43 9.28 1.44 -16.83
N ILE A 44 8.84 2.57 -16.28
CA ILE A 44 9.69 3.74 -15.97
C ILE A 44 10.73 3.46 -14.87
N ASP A 45 10.53 2.41 -14.07
CA ASP A 45 11.39 2.02 -12.95
C ASP A 45 12.17 0.73 -13.20
N THR A 46 12.04 0.12 -14.37
CA THR A 46 12.77 -1.09 -14.77
C THR A 46 14.29 -0.91 -14.64
N ASP A 47 14.81 0.29 -14.92
CA ASP A 47 16.22 0.64 -14.76
C ASP A 47 16.74 0.40 -13.33
N LEU A 48 15.91 0.65 -12.31
CA LEU A 48 16.26 0.50 -10.89
C LEU A 48 16.50 -0.95 -10.48
N VAL A 49 15.92 -1.90 -11.22
CA VAL A 49 15.89 -3.32 -10.84
C VAL A 49 16.60 -4.25 -11.84
N SER A 50 16.99 -3.73 -12.99
CA SER A 50 17.43 -4.49 -14.17
C SER A 50 18.53 -5.56 -13.98
N LYS A 51 19.41 -5.47 -12.96
CA LYS A 51 20.64 -6.32 -12.89
C LYS A 51 20.92 -6.99 -11.55
N GLY A 52 20.09 -6.75 -10.52
CA GLY A 52 20.46 -7.05 -9.13
C GLY A 52 19.39 -7.69 -8.26
N LEU A 53 18.31 -8.22 -8.83
CA LEU A 53 17.13 -8.68 -8.08
C LEU A 53 17.37 -9.92 -7.23
N ARG A 54 16.92 -9.87 -5.98
CA ARG A 54 16.95 -10.96 -5.00
C ARG A 54 15.69 -10.94 -4.14
N VAL A 55 15.52 -12.03 -3.38
CA VAL A 55 14.49 -12.13 -2.35
C VAL A 55 15.16 -12.20 -0.98
N ALA A 56 14.73 -11.32 -0.09
CA ALA A 56 15.16 -11.29 1.30
C ALA A 56 14.00 -11.63 2.24
N LEU A 57 14.34 -12.19 3.40
CA LEU A 57 13.41 -12.38 4.52
C LEU A 57 13.42 -11.12 5.39
N GLN A 58 12.29 -10.45 5.51
CA GLN A 58 12.09 -9.33 6.42
C GLN A 58 11.33 -9.81 7.66
N ARG A 59 11.94 -9.63 8.84
CA ARG A 59 11.30 -9.92 10.13
C ARG A 59 10.68 -8.64 10.69
N SER A 60 9.39 -8.69 10.98
CA SER A 60 8.72 -7.68 11.79
C SER A 60 9.16 -7.79 13.26
N LYS A 61 9.03 -6.71 14.03
CA LYS A 61 9.28 -6.71 15.48
C LYS A 61 8.44 -7.76 16.23
N GLY A 62 7.27 -8.12 15.70
CA GLY A 62 6.40 -9.16 16.25
C GLY A 62 6.67 -10.58 15.73
N GLY A 63 7.86 -10.86 15.19
CA GLY A 63 8.25 -12.19 14.71
C GLY A 63 7.64 -12.63 13.37
N HIS A 64 6.72 -11.85 12.80
CA HIS A 64 6.11 -12.15 11.50
C HIS A 64 7.16 -12.01 10.40
N ILE A 65 7.20 -13.01 9.52
CA ILE A 65 8.16 -13.09 8.43
C ILE A 65 7.46 -12.72 7.12
N ARG A 66 8.10 -11.86 6.31
CA ARG A 66 7.66 -11.56 4.94
C ARG A 66 8.81 -11.72 3.97
N TYR A 67 8.51 -12.16 2.75
CA TYR A 67 9.46 -12.15 1.65
C TYR A 67 9.35 -10.83 0.90
N VAL A 68 10.49 -10.23 0.58
CA VAL A 68 10.54 -8.93 -0.11
C VAL A 68 11.58 -8.93 -1.21
N ALA A 69 11.26 -8.27 -2.32
CA ALA A 69 12.22 -8.05 -3.39
C ALA A 69 13.27 -7.01 -2.98
N THR A 70 14.53 -7.31 -3.23
CA THR A 70 15.65 -6.39 -3.06
C THR A 70 16.42 -6.22 -4.36
N ALA A 71 17.00 -5.05 -4.56
CA ALA A 71 17.90 -4.74 -5.66
C ALA A 71 19.24 -4.24 -5.11
N SER A 72 20.32 -4.63 -5.79
CA SER A 72 21.67 -4.11 -5.53
C SER A 72 22.05 -3.15 -6.65
N LYS A 73 22.53 -1.96 -6.28
CA LYS A 73 22.97 -0.91 -7.22
C LYS A 73 23.99 -1.40 -8.26
N ASN A 74 24.85 -2.37 -7.88
CA ASN A 74 26.02 -2.73 -8.68
C ASN A 74 26.01 -4.16 -9.22
N GLY A 75 24.91 -4.91 -9.08
CA GLY A 75 24.79 -6.27 -9.63
C GLY A 75 25.84 -7.25 -9.05
N TRP A 76 25.41 -8.12 -8.14
CA TRP A 76 26.25 -9.15 -7.50
C TRP A 76 27.48 -8.61 -6.74
N ASN A 77 27.27 -8.09 -5.52
CA ASN A 77 28.32 -8.11 -4.51
C ASN A 77 27.78 -8.63 -3.18
N ARG A 78 28.22 -9.84 -2.81
CA ARG A 78 27.81 -10.59 -1.62
C ARG A 78 28.24 -9.93 -0.29
N LYS A 79 29.00 -8.84 -0.34
CA LYS A 79 29.77 -8.33 0.80
C LYS A 79 29.35 -6.97 1.37
N ASN A 80 28.70 -6.08 0.63
CA ASN A 80 28.54 -4.70 1.09
C ASN A 80 27.09 -4.21 1.04
N SER A 81 26.57 -3.80 2.20
CA SER A 81 25.71 -2.64 2.54
C SER A 81 24.68 -2.01 1.59
N ASP A 82 24.70 -2.28 0.28
CA ASP A 82 23.96 -1.50 -0.72
C ASP A 82 22.74 -2.25 -1.30
N CYS A 83 22.35 -3.35 -0.65
CA CYS A 83 21.12 -4.07 -0.95
C CYS A 83 19.94 -3.31 -0.34
N ARG A 84 19.03 -2.80 -1.19
CA ARG A 84 17.86 -2.04 -0.75
C ARG A 84 16.58 -2.68 -1.25
N PHE A 85 15.48 -2.44 -0.53
CA PHE A 85 14.16 -2.93 -0.93
C PHE A 85 13.68 -2.23 -2.20
N VAL A 86 13.15 -3.00 -3.15
CA VAL A 86 12.70 -2.48 -4.44
C VAL A 86 11.62 -1.42 -4.26
N HIS A 87 10.59 -1.70 -3.44
CA HIS A 87 9.52 -0.73 -3.17
C HIS A 87 10.05 0.59 -2.60
N THR A 88 11.15 0.57 -1.83
CA THR A 88 11.77 1.80 -1.31
C THR A 88 12.45 2.58 -2.43
N LEU A 89 13.19 1.90 -3.31
CA LEU A 89 13.85 2.54 -4.46
C LEU A 89 12.81 3.18 -5.41
N VAL A 90 11.73 2.46 -5.69
CA VAL A 90 10.61 2.96 -6.51
C VAL A 90 9.97 4.19 -5.85
N ALA A 91 9.66 4.12 -4.56
CA ALA A 91 9.06 5.23 -3.83
C ALA A 91 9.96 6.48 -3.80
N GLU A 92 11.26 6.33 -3.58
CA GLU A 92 12.22 7.44 -3.58
C GLU A 92 12.37 8.07 -4.96
N LYS A 93 12.43 7.26 -6.03
CA LYS A 93 12.47 7.76 -7.40
C LYS A 93 11.19 8.51 -7.76
N ALA A 94 10.02 7.98 -7.38
CA ALA A 94 8.75 8.65 -7.57
C ALA A 94 8.63 9.97 -6.78
N LEU A 95 9.21 10.04 -5.58
CA LEU A 95 9.26 11.27 -4.78
C LEU A 95 10.33 12.28 -5.23
N GLY A 96 11.32 11.85 -6.02
CA GLY A 96 12.49 12.66 -6.38
C GLY A 96 13.42 12.98 -5.21
N ARG A 97 13.29 12.28 -4.08
CA ARG A 97 14.10 12.47 -2.86
C ARG A 97 14.19 11.19 -2.03
N PRO A 98 15.21 11.04 -1.18
CA PRO A 98 15.24 9.94 -0.21
C PRO A 98 14.09 10.05 0.80
N LEU A 99 13.70 8.91 1.38
CA LEU A 99 12.74 8.89 2.48
C LEU A 99 13.33 9.58 3.71
N LYS A 100 12.52 10.42 4.36
CA LYS A 100 12.90 11.09 5.60
C LYS A 100 12.87 10.11 6.76
N LYS A 101 13.60 10.44 7.82
CA LYS A 101 13.57 9.67 9.07
C LYS A 101 12.12 9.58 9.58
N GLY A 102 11.62 8.36 9.73
CA GLY A 102 10.26 8.07 10.19
C GLY A 102 9.22 7.91 9.09
N GLU A 103 9.56 8.12 7.82
CA GLU A 103 8.73 7.72 6.67
C GLU A 103 8.91 6.22 6.39
N VAL A 104 7.82 5.55 6.02
CA VAL A 104 7.78 4.15 5.63
C VAL A 104 6.91 3.98 4.39
N VAL A 105 7.25 2.99 3.56
CA VAL A 105 6.46 2.63 2.38
C VAL A 105 5.49 1.52 2.76
N HIS A 106 4.24 1.67 2.35
CA HIS A 106 3.17 0.70 2.53
C HIS A 106 2.65 0.24 1.16
N HIS A 107 2.36 -1.05 1.04
CA HIS A 107 1.74 -1.64 -0.15
C HIS A 107 0.24 -1.65 0.07
N ILE A 108 -0.52 -0.94 -0.76
CA ILE A 108 -1.96 -0.74 -0.61
C ILE A 108 -2.71 -2.07 -0.71
N ASN A 109 -2.31 -2.93 -1.65
CA ASN A 109 -2.89 -4.27 -1.82
C ASN A 109 -2.30 -5.34 -0.87
N GLY A 110 -1.31 -4.99 -0.04
CA GLY A 110 -0.62 -5.92 0.86
C GLY A 110 0.38 -6.88 0.21
N ASP A 111 0.49 -6.92 -1.12
CA ASP A 111 1.46 -7.74 -1.85
C ASP A 111 2.85 -7.07 -1.84
N THR A 112 3.82 -7.75 -1.23
CA THR A 112 5.20 -7.26 -1.11
C THR A 112 6.02 -7.34 -2.40
N PHE A 113 5.49 -7.99 -3.43
CA PHE A 113 6.09 -8.08 -4.77
C PHE A 113 5.37 -7.20 -5.80
N ASP A 114 4.32 -6.48 -5.43
CA ASP A 114 3.71 -5.44 -6.26
C ASP A 114 4.30 -4.06 -5.95
N CYS A 115 5.43 -3.76 -6.61
CA CYS A 115 6.18 -2.52 -6.43
C CYS A 115 5.78 -1.43 -7.42
N ARG A 116 4.62 -1.53 -8.09
CA ARG A 116 4.10 -0.44 -8.94
C ARG A 116 3.90 0.83 -8.12
N ARG A 117 4.23 2.00 -8.68
CA ARG A 117 4.11 3.28 -7.97
C ARG A 117 2.70 3.51 -7.42
N LYS A 118 1.67 3.15 -8.19
CA LYS A 118 0.25 3.28 -7.79
C LYS A 118 -0.16 2.39 -6.62
N ASN A 119 0.60 1.32 -6.36
CA ASN A 119 0.36 0.41 -5.24
C ASN A 119 1.16 0.79 -3.98
N LEU A 120 2.08 1.76 -4.09
CA LEU A 120 2.93 2.20 -3.00
C LEU A 120 2.43 3.52 -2.43
N THR A 121 2.40 3.62 -1.11
CA THR A 121 2.12 4.89 -0.42
C THR A 121 3.18 5.13 0.65
N VAL A 122 3.62 6.38 0.77
CA VAL A 122 4.61 6.81 1.77
C VAL A 122 3.87 7.53 2.89
N MET A 123 4.06 7.05 4.12
CA MET A 123 3.40 7.58 5.31
C MET A 123 4.33 7.59 6.50
N LYS A 124 3.95 8.28 7.59
CA LYS A 124 4.73 8.22 8.83
C LYS A 124 4.57 6.86 9.48
N SER A 125 5.63 6.38 10.13
CA SER A 125 5.63 5.10 10.87
C SER A 125 4.46 4.98 11.86
N ALA A 126 4.12 6.08 12.56
CA ALA A 126 2.98 6.11 13.48
C ALA A 126 1.62 5.93 12.77
N GLU A 127 1.47 6.49 11.57
CA GLU A 127 0.25 6.35 10.76
C GLU A 127 0.14 4.93 10.20
N HIS A 128 1.27 4.36 9.79
CA HIS A 128 1.34 2.98 9.33
C HIS A 128 0.89 1.97 10.39
N VAL A 129 1.30 2.16 11.66
CA VAL A 129 0.84 1.30 12.76
C VAL A 129 -0.67 1.43 12.98
N LYS A 130 -1.19 2.66 12.96
CA LYS A 130 -2.64 2.90 13.07
C LYS A 130 -3.42 2.24 11.93
N LEU A 131 -2.91 2.34 10.71
CA LEU A 131 -3.53 1.70 9.54
C LEU A 131 -3.63 0.19 9.73
N HIS A 132 -2.54 -0.48 10.12
CA HIS A 132 -2.56 -1.93 10.40
C HIS A 132 -3.57 -2.30 11.48
N MET A 133 -3.65 -1.50 12.55
CA MET A 133 -4.63 -1.72 13.62
C MET A 133 -6.07 -1.64 13.07
N VAL A 134 -6.37 -0.62 12.28
CA VAL A 134 -7.70 -0.43 11.67
C VAL A 134 -8.01 -1.55 10.68
N MET A 135 -7.07 -1.95 9.82
CA MET A 135 -7.25 -3.05 8.87
C MET A 135 -7.59 -4.36 9.59
N SER A 136 -6.82 -4.71 10.64
CA SER A 136 -7.10 -5.89 11.46
C SER A 136 -8.48 -5.84 12.10
N MET A 137 -8.90 -4.67 12.59
CA MET A 137 -10.22 -4.50 13.22
C MET A 137 -11.37 -4.64 12.20
N LEU A 138 -11.25 -4.03 11.01
CA LEU A 138 -12.26 -4.15 9.96
C LEU A 138 -12.40 -5.59 9.47
N TYR A 139 -11.28 -6.29 9.29
CA TYR A 139 -11.28 -7.72 8.96
C TYR A 139 -12.01 -8.55 10.02
N ILE A 140 -11.72 -8.31 11.30
CA ILE A 140 -12.42 -9.01 12.40
C ILE A 140 -13.93 -8.71 12.36
N GLN A 141 -14.31 -7.45 12.16
CA GLN A 141 -15.71 -7.06 12.08
C GLN A 141 -16.43 -7.72 10.90
N GLU A 142 -15.79 -7.83 9.74
CA GLU A 142 -16.39 -8.43 8.54
C GLU A 142 -16.52 -9.96 8.67
N HIS A 143 -15.52 -10.62 9.23
CA HIS A 143 -15.44 -12.08 9.26
C HIS A 143 -15.94 -12.74 10.55
N PHE A 144 -16.06 -12.01 11.66
CA PHE A 144 -16.49 -12.54 12.96
C PHE A 144 -17.79 -11.90 13.48
N GLN A 145 -18.62 -11.37 12.58
CA GLN A 145 -19.97 -10.86 12.90
C GLN A 145 -20.93 -12.02 13.23
N SER A 146 -20.80 -12.59 14.44
CA SER A 146 -21.83 -13.40 15.12
C SER A 146 -21.41 -13.69 16.57
N SER A 147 -21.52 -12.70 17.46
CA SER A 147 -21.69 -12.89 18.91
C SER A 147 -21.97 -11.53 19.55
N SER A 148 -23.25 -11.22 19.74
CA SER A 148 -23.82 -10.34 20.77
C SER A 148 -22.85 -9.39 21.51
N GLY A 149 -22.36 -8.32 20.86
CA GLY A 149 -21.42 -7.39 21.52
C GLY A 149 -21.00 -6.15 20.74
N GLY A 150 -21.64 -5.83 19.60
CA GLY A 150 -21.20 -4.77 18.69
C GLY A 150 -21.15 -3.34 19.28
N GLY A 151 -21.83 -3.07 20.39
CA GLY A 151 -21.90 -1.74 21.01
C GLY A 151 -20.64 -1.35 21.81
N GLN A 152 -19.98 -2.30 22.47
CA GLN A 152 -18.79 -2.01 23.30
C GLN A 152 -17.54 -1.78 22.43
N PHE A 153 -17.44 -2.49 21.32
CA PHE A 153 -16.29 -2.42 20.41
C PHE A 153 -16.21 -1.07 19.67
N ALA A 154 -17.36 -0.54 19.20
CA ALA A 154 -17.41 0.76 18.53
C ALA A 154 -17.01 1.94 19.44
N SER A 155 -17.23 1.81 20.75
CA SER A 155 -16.82 2.79 21.76
C SER A 155 -15.29 2.85 21.89
N LEU A 156 -14.65 1.68 21.96
CA LEU A 156 -13.20 1.55 22.12
C LEU A 156 -12.44 2.08 20.90
N VAL A 157 -13.00 1.92 19.69
CA VAL A 157 -12.47 2.48 18.45
C VAL A 157 -12.54 4.02 18.43
N LYS A 158 -13.65 4.61 18.90
CA LYS A 158 -13.79 6.08 19.00
C LYS A 158 -12.84 6.69 20.03
N GLU A 159 -12.50 5.93 21.07
CA GLU A 159 -11.57 6.29 22.12
C GLU A 159 -10.11 6.22 21.65
N ALA A 160 -9.71 5.10 21.02
CA ALA A 160 -8.35 4.90 20.51
C ALA A 160 -8.00 5.83 19.33
N LEU A 161 -8.98 6.21 18.51
CA LEU A 161 -8.78 7.09 17.35
C LEU A 161 -9.02 8.58 17.63
N GLY A 162 -9.38 8.97 18.86
CA GLY A 162 -9.52 10.37 19.25
C GLY A 162 -10.60 11.12 18.46
N ARG A 163 -11.86 10.99 18.86
CA ARG A 163 -13.01 11.90 18.60
C ARG A 163 -12.95 12.79 17.33
N ASN A 164 -12.79 12.24 16.13
CA ASN A 164 -13.41 12.80 14.93
C ASN A 164 -13.43 11.82 13.75
N THR A 165 -14.24 10.76 13.83
CA THR A 165 -14.53 9.89 12.69
C THR A 165 -15.91 10.21 12.10
N ARG A 166 -16.18 11.49 11.80
CA ARG A 166 -17.19 11.81 10.79
C ARG A 166 -16.55 11.57 9.42
N SER A 167 -16.92 10.44 8.81
CA SER A 167 -16.58 10.02 7.45
C SER A 167 -15.18 9.44 7.21
N ILE A 168 -15.04 8.13 7.38
CA ILE A 168 -13.99 7.33 6.69
C ILE A 168 -14.37 7.05 5.23
N ARG A 169 -15.57 7.45 4.78
CA ARG A 169 -15.86 7.64 3.35
C ARG A 169 -15.15 8.91 2.86
N GLY A 170 -13.84 8.84 2.65
CA GLY A 170 -13.07 9.98 2.12
C GLY A 170 -11.54 9.92 2.15
N ILE A 171 -10.88 8.83 2.56
CA ILE A 171 -9.40 8.79 2.69
C ILE A 171 -8.73 8.14 1.46
N TYR A 172 -9.31 8.30 0.28
CA TYR A 172 -8.59 8.11 -0.97
C TYR A 172 -8.75 9.35 -1.83
N ARG A 173 -7.87 10.33 -1.64
CA ARG A 173 -7.53 11.27 -2.71
C ARG A 173 -6.44 10.59 -3.52
N VAL A 174 -6.87 9.72 -4.44
CA VAL A 174 -6.03 9.27 -5.55
C VAL A 174 -5.68 10.52 -6.35
N ILE A 175 -4.39 10.74 -6.61
CA ILE A 175 -3.93 11.73 -7.61
C ILE A 175 -4.06 11.06 -8.98
#